data_AF-A0A6L3CEC6-F1
#
_entry.id   AF-A0A6L3CEC6-F1
#
_cell.length_a   1.000
_cell.length_b   1.000
_cell.length_c   1.000
_cell.angle_alpha   90.00
_cell.angle_beta   90.00
_cell.angle_gamma   90.00
#
_symmetry.space_group_name_H-M   'P 1'
#
loop_
_entity.id
_entity.type
_entity.pdbx_description
1 polymer ?
#
loop_
_entity_poly.entity_id
_entity_poly.type
_entity_poly.pdbx_seq_one_letter_code
_entity_poly.pdbx_strand_id
1 'polypeptide(L)'
;EVLVHNLEHGGIGLHYDCETECPEIVKGLSDIIPRDPSQFIMSAYPGMPSKIAITAWRHHLYLDEVDVEEIIRFITEYQDRAPESFQQNQY
;
A
#
# COMPACT_ATOMS: atom_id res chain seq x y z
N GLU A 1 10.04 11.07 -6.66
CA GLU A 1 10.96 9.92 -6.50
C GLU A 1 10.70 9.02 -5.28
N VAL A 2 10.14 9.49 -4.15
CA VAL A 2 9.99 8.66 -2.93
C VAL A 2 9.15 7.39 -3.13
N LEU A 3 8.04 7.48 -3.87
CA LEU A 3 7.15 6.33 -4.10
C LEU A 3 7.80 5.26 -4.98
N VAL A 4 8.36 5.65 -6.13
CA VAL A 4 9.00 4.69 -7.06
C VAL A 4 10.15 3.97 -6.38
N HIS A 5 11.01 4.70 -5.67
CA HIS A 5 12.13 4.13 -4.93
C HIS A 5 11.68 3.17 -3.81
N ASN A 6 10.60 3.49 -3.08
CA ASN A 6 10.02 2.58 -2.10
C ASN A 6 9.53 1.28 -2.76
N LEU A 7 8.88 1.37 -3.92
CA LEU A 7 8.43 0.19 -4.67
C LEU A 7 9.62 -0.64 -5.18
N GLU A 8 10.70 -0.01 -5.66
CA GLU A 8 11.92 -0.72 -6.11
C GLU A 8 12.56 -1.56 -5.00
N HIS A 9 12.46 -1.10 -3.75
CA HIS A 9 12.91 -1.81 -2.56
C HIS A 9 11.90 -2.83 -2.01
N GLY A 10 10.73 -3.00 -2.64
CA GLY A 10 9.70 -3.95 -2.20
C GLY A 10 8.74 -3.40 -1.14
N GLY A 11 8.64 -2.09 -1.03
CA GLY A 11 7.64 -1.41 -0.21
C GLY A 11 6.22 -1.48 -0.80
N ILE A 12 5.27 -1.03 0.01
CA ILE A 12 3.84 -1.03 -0.27
C ILE A 12 3.31 0.40 -0.24
N GLY A 13 2.64 0.80 -1.32
CA GLY A 13 1.84 2.03 -1.34
C GLY A 13 0.38 1.75 -0.98
N LEU A 14 -0.20 2.55 -0.10
CA LEU A 14 -1.63 2.59 0.20
C LEU A 14 -2.17 3.94 -0.26
N HIS A 15 -2.95 3.93 -1.33
CA HIS A 15 -3.52 5.12 -1.91
C HIS A 15 -5.02 5.13 -1.72
N TYR A 16 -5.58 6.31 -1.46
CA TYR A 16 -7.02 6.50 -1.34
C TYR A 16 -7.47 7.73 -2.11
N ASP A 17 -8.64 7.63 -2.74
CA ASP A 17 -9.30 8.70 -3.47
C ASP A 17 -10.60 9.06 -2.77
N CYS A 18 -10.66 10.27 -2.22
CA CYS A 18 -11.80 10.76 -1.48
C CYS A 18 -12.15 12.18 -1.94
N GLU A 19 -13.39 12.37 -2.39
CA GLU A 19 -13.88 13.65 -2.92
C GLU A 19 -13.98 14.76 -1.85
N THR A 20 -14.18 14.36 -0.58
CA THR A 20 -14.23 15.27 0.57
C THR A 20 -13.34 14.77 1.70
N GLU A 21 -13.82 13.85 2.53
CA GLU A 21 -13.08 13.24 3.64
C GLU A 21 -13.61 11.82 3.86
N CYS A 22 -12.71 10.87 4.10
CA CYS A 22 -13.03 9.44 4.29
C CYS A 22 -12.28 8.87 5.52
N PRO A 23 -12.58 9.38 6.72
CA PRO A 23 -11.87 8.99 7.93
C PRO A 23 -11.91 7.49 8.21
N GLU A 24 -12.98 6.80 7.79
CA GLU A 24 -13.09 5.35 7.88
C GLU A 24 -12.09 4.60 7.01
N ILE A 25 -11.86 5.06 5.77
CA ILE A 25 -10.87 4.46 4.86
C ILE A 25 -9.47 4.73 5.39
N VAL A 26 -9.17 5.99 5.72
CA VAL A 26 -7.84 6.38 6.23
C VAL A 26 -7.52 5.60 7.51
N LYS A 27 -8.48 5.48 8.42
CA LYS A 27 -8.30 4.71 9.65
C LYS A 27 -8.09 3.22 9.34
N GLY A 28 -8.93 2.63 8.48
CA GLY A 28 -8.82 1.22 8.11
C GLY A 28 -7.47 0.88 7.47
N LEU A 29 -6.98 1.73 6.56
CA LEU A 29 -5.65 1.57 5.96
C LEU A 29 -4.53 1.80 6.97
N SER A 30 -4.67 2.81 7.84
CA SER A 30 -3.68 3.09 8.90
C SER A 30 -3.58 1.94 9.92
N ASP A 31 -4.67 1.25 10.21
CA ASP A 31 -4.70 0.12 11.15
C ASP A 31 -3.96 -1.12 10.58
N ILE A 32 -3.77 -1.18 9.25
CA ILE A 32 -3.01 -2.24 8.56
C ILE A 32 -1.51 -1.97 8.60
N ILE A 33 -1.09 -0.70 8.66
CA ILE A 33 0.32 -0.33 8.64
C ILE A 33 0.99 -0.78 9.95
N PRO A 34 2.12 -1.53 9.87
CA PRO A 34 2.82 -1.98 11.05
C PRO A 34 3.48 -0.81 11.81
N ARG A 35 3.91 -1.09 13.04
CA ARG A 35 4.59 -0.09 13.90
C ARG A 35 5.87 0.48 13.29
N ASP A 36 6.54 -0.30 12.46
CA ASP A 36 7.64 0.17 11.61
C ASP A 36 7.11 0.41 10.19
N PRO A 37 6.75 1.65 9.83
CA PRO A 37 6.16 1.96 8.54
C PRO A 37 7.21 2.22 7.46
N SER A 38 8.50 1.89 7.67
CA SER A 38 9.58 2.25 6.75
C SER A 38 9.38 1.78 5.31
N GLN A 39 8.63 0.69 5.11
CA GLN A 39 8.27 0.15 3.80
C GLN A 39 6.88 0.57 3.31
N PHE A 40 6.08 1.28 4.11
CA PHE A 40 4.70 1.62 3.81
C PHE A 40 4.53 3.11 3.54
N ILE A 41 3.93 3.45 2.41
CA ILE A 41 3.62 4.84 2.04
C ILE A 41 2.12 4.98 1.90
N MET A 42 1.49 5.77 2.77
CA MET A 42 0.08 6.12 2.65
C MET A 42 -0.09 7.51 2.03
N SER A 43 -0.89 7.65 0.99
CA SER A 43 -1.13 8.96 0.36
C SER A 43 -2.53 9.10 -0.24
N ALA A 44 -3.08 10.32 -0.17
CA ALA A 44 -4.24 10.70 -0.97
C ALA A 44 -3.84 10.76 -2.45
N TYR A 45 -4.62 10.13 -3.33
CA TYR A 45 -4.38 10.13 -4.76
C TYR A 45 -5.72 10.29 -5.51
N PRO A 46 -6.11 11.52 -5.87
CA PRO A 46 -7.39 11.76 -6.53
C PRO A 46 -7.39 11.34 -8.01
N GLY A 47 -8.54 10.93 -8.51
CA GLY A 47 -8.74 10.51 -9.91
C GLY A 47 -8.37 9.04 -10.17
N MET A 48 -8.39 8.19 -9.14
CA MET A 48 -8.16 6.76 -9.30
C MET A 48 -9.38 6.04 -9.88
N PRO A 49 -9.20 4.89 -10.54
CA PRO A 49 -10.32 4.09 -11.02
C PRO A 49 -11.19 3.48 -9.89
N SER A 50 -10.65 3.40 -8.68
CA SER A 50 -11.33 2.89 -7.48
C SER A 50 -10.95 3.74 -6.26
N LYS A 51 -11.74 3.66 -5.19
CA LYS A 51 -11.54 4.47 -3.97
C LYS A 51 -10.23 4.16 -3.25
N ILE A 52 -9.72 2.94 -3.38
CA ILE A 52 -8.48 2.49 -2.76
C ILE A 52 -7.63 1.81 -3.82
N ALA A 53 -6.33 2.10 -3.81
CA ALA A 53 -5.34 1.38 -4.59
C ALA A 53 -4.15 1.00 -3.71
N ILE A 54 -3.85 -0.29 -3.62
CA ILE A 54 -2.63 -0.79 -2.98
C ILE A 54 -1.62 -1.11 -4.08
N THR A 55 -0.41 -0.59 -3.95
CA THR A 55 0.65 -0.74 -4.95
C THR A 55 1.84 -1.49 -4.37
N ALA A 56 2.39 -2.39 -5.18
CA ALA A 56 3.69 -2.99 -4.99
C ALA A 56 4.41 -2.95 -6.34
N TRP A 57 5.68 -3.33 -6.40
CA TRP A 57 6.44 -3.26 -7.66
C TRP A 57 5.74 -3.98 -8.81
N ARG A 58 5.25 -3.21 -9.80
CA ARG A 58 4.47 -3.70 -10.97
C ARG A 58 3.14 -4.41 -10.63
N HIS A 59 2.65 -4.30 -9.41
CA HIS A 59 1.39 -4.90 -8.96
C HIS A 59 0.46 -3.83 -8.38
N HIS A 60 -0.82 -3.96 -8.67
CA HIS A 60 -1.86 -3.05 -8.20
C HIS A 60 -3.05 -3.88 -7.74
N LEU A 61 -3.59 -3.52 -6.58
CA LEU A 61 -4.88 -4.00 -6.09
C LEU A 61 -5.81 -2.80 -5.98
N TYR A 62 -6.95 -2.88 -6.64
CA TYR A 62 -7.97 -1.83 -6.61
C TYR A 62 -9.17 -2.32 -5.81
N LEU A 63 -9.66 -1.49 -4.89
CA LEU A 63 -10.77 -1.79 -4.01
C LEU A 63 -11.70 -0.58 -3.88
N ASP A 64 -13.00 -0.84 -3.75
CA ASP A 64 -14.00 0.20 -3.48
C ASP A 64 -14.27 0.39 -1.98
N GLU A 65 -13.86 -0.57 -1.15
CA GLU A 65 -13.99 -0.56 0.31
C GLU A 65 -12.76 -1.19 0.98
N VAL A 66 -12.57 -0.94 2.29
CA VAL A 66 -11.44 -1.51 3.03
C VAL A 66 -11.70 -3.00 3.29
N ASP A 67 -11.15 -3.85 2.42
CA ASP A 67 -11.08 -5.29 2.63
C ASP A 67 -9.72 -5.66 3.25
N VAL A 68 -9.70 -5.82 4.57
CA VAL A 68 -8.47 -6.09 5.32
C VAL A 68 -7.86 -7.43 4.90
N GLU A 69 -8.66 -8.45 4.64
CA GLU A 69 -8.16 -9.79 4.28
C GLU A 69 -7.48 -9.76 2.91
N GLU A 70 -8.08 -9.06 1.95
CA GLU A 70 -7.53 -8.87 0.61
C GLU A 70 -6.23 -8.08 0.64
N ILE A 71 -6.20 -6.96 1.38
CA ILE A 71 -5.03 -6.09 1.50
C ILE A 71 -3.88 -6.84 2.15
N ILE A 72 -4.11 -7.58 3.25
CA ILE A 72 -3.08 -8.37 3.92
C ILE A 72 -2.55 -9.48 3.01
N ARG A 73 -3.42 -10.13 2.23
CA ARG A 73 -3.00 -11.14 1.25
C ARG A 73 -2.07 -10.53 0.21
N PHE A 74 -2.44 -9.38 -0.33
CA PHE A 74 -1.61 -8.64 -1.29
C PHE A 74 -0.25 -8.26 -0.70
N ILE A 75 -0.22 -7.70 0.51
CA ILE A 75 1.03 -7.33 1.20
C ILE A 75 1.92 -8.57 1.36
N THR A 76 1.36 -9.68 1.85
CA THR A 76 2.09 -10.94 2.06
C THR A 76 2.65 -11.51 0.74
N GLU A 77 1.94 -11.29 -0.37
CA GLU A 77 2.32 -11.81 -1.67
C GLU A 77 3.34 -10.92 -2.39
N TYR A 78 3.42 -9.62 -2.12
CA TYR A 78 4.22 -8.70 -2.93
C TYR A 78 5.24 -7.85 -2.16
N GLN A 79 5.15 -7.75 -0.83
CA GLN A 79 6.17 -7.10 -0.02
C GLN A 79 7.51 -7.83 -0.20
N ASP A 80 8.60 -7.06 -0.28
CA ASP A 80 9.96 -7.56 -0.51
C ASP A 80 10.14 -8.39 -1.80
N ARG A 81 9.24 -8.23 -2.79
CA ARG A 81 9.32 -8.88 -4.12
C ARG A 81 9.53 -7.88 -5.24
N ALA A 82 10.64 -7.14 -5.17
CA ALA A 82 11.05 -6.12 -6.12
C ALA A 82 12.54 -6.27 -6.52
N PRO A 83 13.02 -5.55 -7.56
CA PRO A 83 14.36 -5.74 -8.11
C PRO A 83 15.50 -5.41 -7.14
N GLU A 84 15.26 -4.49 -6.21
CA GLU A 84 16.23 -4.04 -5.21
C GLU A 84 15.77 -4.40 -3.79
N SER A 85 14.95 -5.44 -3.65
CA SER A 85 14.54 -5.92 -2.33
C SER A 85 15.75 -6.32 -1.49
N PHE A 86 15.85 -5.75 -0.29
CA PHE A 86 16.91 -6.11 0.65
C PHE A 86 16.61 -7.49 1.25
N GLN A 87 17.55 -8.42 1.09
CA GLN A 87 17.44 -9.81 1.55
C GLN A 87 17.51 -9.97 3.09
N GLN A 88 17.26 -8.91 3.89
CA GLN A 88 17.38 -8.92 5.35
C GLN A 88 16.06 -9.00 6.13
N ASN A 89 14.90 -9.06 5.48
CA ASN A 89 13.62 -9.28 6.17
C ASN A 89 13.26 -10.77 6.20
N GLN A 90 14.12 -11.59 6.81
CA GLN A 90 13.74 -12.94 7.24
C GLN A 90 13.49 -12.90 8.74
N TYR A 91 12.21 -12.73 9.10
CA TYR A 91 11.58 -12.95 10.41
C TYR A 91 11.87 -11.96 11.54
#